data_AF-T1I9R8-F1
#
_entry.id   AF-T1I9R8-F1
#
_cell.length_a   1.000
_cell.length_b   1.000
_cell.length_c   1.000
_cell.angle_alpha   90.00
_cell.angle_beta   90.00
_cell.angle_gamma   90.00
#
_symmetry.space_group_name_H-M   'P 1'
#
loop_
_entity.id
_entity.type
_entity.pdbx_description
1 polymer ?
#
loop_
_entity_poly.entity_id
_entity_poly.type
_entity_poly.pdbx_seq_one_letter_code
_entity_poly.pdbx_strand_id
1 'polypeptide(L)'
;MVTLHENHPGIADDSCHHLELWNNENSIAEENNWKYVLFNPTIMPPKRSAIGRSTNQAKRRREERASETSEQRQARQERDRVHTALARSLETSEQRQARQQRNRIRRTQTRRTIHTYLNLCGFNYNPLYNYSLHPSVIIGKMDKKPTYCGAQKFKNETPDMCYAGGKVKLPDLRSPPKPLLTLVSGETSQSNNFF
;
A
#
# COMPACT_ATOMS: atom_id res chain seq x y z
N MET A 1 15.50 43.96 56.57
CA MET A 1 14.21 43.43 57.09
C MET A 1 13.20 43.46 55.96
N VAL A 2 12.34 42.50 55.65
CA VAL A 2 12.14 41.07 55.96
C VAL A 2 11.12 40.67 54.88
N THR A 3 11.33 39.52 54.25
CA THR A 3 10.43 38.81 53.32
C THR A 3 9.10 38.39 53.96
N LEU A 4 7.98 38.45 53.24
CA LEU A 4 6.80 37.57 53.34
C LEU A 4 6.13 37.62 51.94
N HIS A 5 6.21 36.64 51.04
CA HIS A 5 5.79 35.23 51.06
C HIS A 5 4.31 35.01 51.43
N GLU A 6 3.57 34.56 50.41
CA GLU A 6 2.27 33.86 50.43
C GLU A 6 1.04 34.64 50.95
N ASN A 7 -0.14 34.57 50.34
CA ASN A 7 -0.92 33.35 50.20
C ASN A 7 -1.93 33.47 49.03
N HIS A 8 -1.85 32.53 48.09
CA HIS A 8 -3.02 32.12 47.33
C HIS A 8 -3.88 31.24 48.24
N PRO A 9 -5.20 31.51 48.39
CA PRO A 9 -6.08 30.52 48.99
C PRO A 9 -6.29 29.40 47.98
N GLY A 10 -5.73 28.23 48.30
CA GLY A 10 -6.06 26.97 47.65
C GLY A 10 -7.55 26.69 47.84
N ILE A 11 -8.23 26.46 46.73
CA ILE A 11 -9.52 25.76 46.73
C ILE A 11 -9.19 24.31 46.45
N ALA A 12 -9.56 23.50 47.43
CA ALA A 12 -9.32 22.08 47.54
C ALA A 12 -9.93 21.30 46.37
N ASP A 13 -9.32 20.13 46.17
CA ASP A 13 -9.74 19.05 45.30
C ASP A 13 -11.20 18.66 45.56
N ASP A 14 -12.07 18.88 44.58
CA ASP A 14 -13.35 18.19 44.43
C ASP A 14 -13.44 17.59 43.02
N SER A 15 -12.41 16.84 42.63
CA SER A 15 -12.39 16.05 41.38
C SER A 15 -12.80 14.60 41.64
N CYS A 16 -13.88 14.36 42.38
CA CYS A 16 -14.47 13.02 42.45
C CYS A 16 -15.83 13.14 43.11
N HIS A 17 -16.88 13.38 42.32
CA HIS A 17 -18.25 12.89 42.61
C HIS A 17 -19.29 13.36 41.58
N HIS A 18 -18.94 14.16 40.58
CA HIS A 18 -19.90 14.64 39.56
C HIS A 18 -19.68 14.04 38.16
N LEU A 19 -19.27 12.77 38.07
CA LEU A 19 -19.08 12.07 36.79
C LEU A 19 -19.76 10.70 36.73
N GLU A 20 -20.66 10.37 37.68
CA GLU A 20 -21.35 9.07 37.68
C GLU A 20 -22.87 9.15 37.48
N LEU A 21 -23.44 10.30 37.09
CA LEU A 21 -24.88 10.41 36.80
C LEU A 21 -25.22 11.04 35.44
N TRP A 22 -24.24 11.17 34.53
CA TRP A 22 -24.49 11.62 33.15
C TRP A 22 -24.13 10.58 32.09
N ASN A 23 -24.19 9.30 32.45
CA ASN A 23 -23.92 8.20 31.51
C ASN A 23 -25.01 7.12 31.48
N ASN A 24 -26.23 7.40 31.97
CA ASN A 24 -27.28 6.39 31.96
C ASN A 24 -28.66 6.82 31.42
N GLU A 25 -28.82 8.06 30.95
CA GLU A 25 -30.10 8.48 30.32
C GLU A 25 -29.99 8.87 28.84
N ASN A 26 -28.79 9.03 28.29
CA ASN A 26 -28.61 9.26 26.85
C ASN A 26 -28.45 7.96 26.03
N SER A 27 -28.47 6.79 26.66
CA SER A 27 -28.21 5.50 25.97
C SER A 27 -29.43 4.89 25.26
N ILE A 28 -30.62 5.49 25.32
CA ILE A 28 -31.84 4.92 24.68
C ILE A 28 -32.46 5.86 23.63
N ALA A 29 -31.93 7.07 23.42
CA ALA A 29 -32.51 8.03 22.48
C ALA A 29 -31.75 8.25 21.16
N GLU A 30 -30.54 7.69 20.97
CA GLU A 30 -29.73 7.96 19.77
C GLU A 30 -29.57 6.79 18.78
N GLU A 31 -30.18 5.63 19.01
CA GLU A 31 -30.03 4.48 18.10
C GLU A 31 -30.98 4.46 16.89
N ASN A 32 -31.95 5.38 16.78
CA ASN A 32 -32.97 5.34 15.73
C ASN A 32 -32.94 6.50 14.72
N ASN A 33 -31.98 7.42 14.79
CA ASN A 33 -31.98 8.60 13.91
C ASN A 33 -31.45 8.33 12.48
N TRP A 34 -30.79 7.21 12.21
CA TRP A 34 -30.35 6.88 10.85
C TRP A 34 -31.46 6.25 9.99
N LYS A 35 -32.55 5.77 10.58
CA LYS A 35 -33.66 5.14 9.84
C LYS A 35 -34.62 6.14 9.21
N TYR A 36 -34.69 7.38 9.71
CA TYR A 36 -35.65 8.40 9.24
C TYR A 36 -35.09 9.38 8.19
N VAL A 37 -33.82 9.24 7.77
CA VAL A 37 -33.28 10.00 6.63
C VAL A 37 -33.60 9.32 5.28
N LEU A 38 -34.36 8.22 5.31
CA LEU A 38 -34.80 7.50 4.13
C LEU A 38 -36.13 8.08 3.63
N PHE A 39 -36.02 8.79 2.50
CA PHE A 39 -37.07 8.99 1.50
C PHE A 39 -38.07 10.14 1.73
N ASN A 40 -37.61 11.38 1.53
CA ASN A 40 -38.50 12.48 1.11
C ASN A 40 -38.71 12.38 -0.41
N PRO A 41 -39.91 12.01 -0.91
CA PRO A 41 -40.15 11.71 -2.33
C PRO A 41 -40.12 12.94 -3.26
N THR A 42 -40.00 14.15 -2.72
CA THR A 42 -40.04 15.39 -3.53
C THR A 42 -38.65 15.92 -3.91
N ILE A 43 -37.57 15.35 -3.35
CA ILE A 43 -36.19 15.71 -3.74
C ILE A 43 -35.60 14.53 -4.51
N MET A 44 -35.92 14.47 -5.81
CA MET A 44 -35.25 13.52 -6.70
C MET A 44 -33.74 13.82 -6.69
N PRO A 45 -32.86 12.85 -6.39
CA PRO A 45 -31.44 13.01 -6.65
C PRO A 45 -31.27 13.24 -8.16
N PRO A 46 -30.47 14.24 -8.60
CA PRO A 46 -30.23 14.45 -10.02
C PRO A 46 -29.75 13.14 -10.63
N LYS A 47 -30.38 12.74 -11.75
CA LYS A 47 -30.04 11.50 -12.46
C LYS A 47 -28.52 11.46 -12.64
N ARG A 48 -27.86 10.45 -12.07
CA ARG A 48 -26.42 10.23 -12.26
C ARG A 48 -26.14 10.25 -13.77
N SER A 49 -25.37 11.22 -14.23
CA SER A 49 -24.92 11.23 -15.61
C SER A 49 -24.13 9.94 -15.87
N ALA A 50 -24.28 9.36 -17.06
CA ALA A 50 -23.57 8.15 -17.43
C ALA A 50 -22.08 8.48 -17.63
N ILE A 51 -21.32 8.56 -16.52
CA ILE A 51 -19.89 8.91 -16.48
C ILE A 51 -19.04 7.99 -17.37
N GLY A 52 -19.51 6.78 -17.67
CA GLY A 52 -18.87 5.82 -18.58
C GLY A 52 -19.26 5.93 -20.06
N ARG A 53 -20.27 6.75 -20.43
CA ARG A 53 -20.73 6.86 -21.82
C ARG A 53 -19.90 7.89 -22.57
N SER A 54 -18.82 7.43 -23.23
CA SER A 54 -18.10 8.26 -24.21
C SER A 54 -19.08 8.71 -25.29
N THR A 55 -19.18 10.03 -25.49
CA THR A 55 -20.07 10.61 -26.49
C THR A 55 -19.63 10.18 -27.89
N ASN A 56 -20.56 10.05 -28.84
CA ASN A 56 -20.23 9.73 -30.23
C ASN A 56 -19.23 10.73 -30.82
N GLN A 57 -19.30 12.00 -30.40
CA GLN A 57 -18.32 13.03 -30.76
C GLN A 57 -16.92 12.74 -30.21
N ALA A 58 -16.79 12.29 -28.96
CA ALA A 58 -15.51 11.91 -28.38
C ALA A 58 -14.91 10.68 -29.07
N LYS A 59 -15.75 9.70 -29.46
CA LYS A 59 -15.33 8.54 -30.26
C LYS A 59 -14.83 8.95 -31.64
N ARG A 60 -15.60 9.76 -32.38
CA ARG A 60 -15.20 10.26 -33.70
C ARG A 60 -13.89 11.03 -33.65
N ARG A 61 -13.72 11.94 -32.66
CA ARG A 61 -12.45 12.65 -32.44
C ARG A 61 -11.29 11.72 -32.05
N ARG A 62 -11.54 10.53 -31.50
CA ARG A 62 -10.48 9.56 -31.21
C ARG A 62 -10.06 8.83 -32.48
N GLU A 63 -11.02 8.43 -33.30
CA GLU A 63 -10.82 7.79 -34.59
C GLU A 63 -10.08 8.73 -35.57
N GLU A 64 -10.54 9.98 -35.71
CA GLU A 64 -9.87 11.01 -36.51
C GLU A 64 -8.39 11.16 -36.13
N ARG A 65 -8.08 11.20 -34.82
CA ARG A 65 -6.70 11.30 -34.32
C ARG A 65 -5.89 10.01 -34.50
N ALA A 66 -6.55 8.86 -34.56
CA ALA A 66 -5.90 7.57 -34.80
C ALA A 66 -5.47 7.44 -36.27
N SER A 67 -6.26 8.00 -37.19
CA SER A 67 -5.96 8.04 -38.62
C SER A 67 -5.01 9.17 -39.06
N GLU A 68 -4.55 10.02 -38.15
CA GLU A 68 -3.64 11.12 -38.51
C GLU A 68 -2.26 10.63 -38.96
N THR A 69 -1.77 11.28 -40.01
CA THR A 69 -0.36 11.22 -40.42
C THR A 69 0.56 11.86 -39.37
N SER A 70 1.87 11.62 -39.49
CA SER A 70 2.88 12.21 -38.60
C SER A 70 2.85 13.74 -38.66
N GLU A 71 2.76 14.31 -39.85
CA GLU A 71 2.77 15.75 -40.10
C GLU A 71 1.50 16.41 -39.52
N GLN A 72 0.33 15.81 -39.73
CA GLN A 72 -0.93 16.28 -39.15
C GLN A 72 -0.90 16.25 -37.62
N ARG A 73 -0.33 15.17 -37.05
CA ARG A 73 -0.15 15.02 -35.60
C ARG A 73 0.75 16.10 -35.03
N GLN A 74 1.88 16.38 -35.69
CA GLN A 74 2.81 17.44 -35.30
C GLN A 74 2.17 18.82 -35.38
N ALA A 75 1.50 19.14 -36.51
CA ALA A 75 0.81 20.41 -36.68
C ALA A 75 -0.27 20.64 -35.61
N ARG A 76 -1.03 19.60 -35.26
CA ARG A 76 -2.00 19.68 -34.16
C ARG A 76 -1.33 19.92 -32.81
N GLN A 77 -0.28 19.17 -32.49
CA GLN A 77 0.46 19.34 -31.22
C GLN A 77 1.06 20.74 -31.10
N GLU A 78 1.57 21.29 -32.20
CA GLU A 78 2.13 22.64 -32.21
C GLU A 78 1.03 23.70 -32.00
N ARG A 79 -0.12 23.53 -32.65
CA ARG A 79 -1.29 24.38 -32.38
C ARG A 79 -1.71 24.32 -30.91
N ASP A 80 -1.77 23.13 -30.32
CA ASP A 80 -2.12 22.94 -28.90
C ASP A 80 -1.10 23.60 -27.97
N ARG A 81 0.20 23.52 -28.31
CA ARG A 81 1.29 24.19 -27.58
C ARG A 81 1.13 25.71 -27.61
N VAL A 82 0.97 26.30 -28.79
CA VAL A 82 0.81 27.75 -28.97
C VAL A 82 -0.44 28.24 -28.25
N HIS A 83 -1.57 27.55 -28.42
CA HIS A 83 -2.82 27.91 -27.75
C HIS A 83 -2.68 27.85 -26.22
N THR A 84 -2.01 26.81 -25.70
CA THR A 84 -1.76 26.69 -24.26
C THR A 84 -0.81 27.77 -23.75
N ALA A 85 0.22 28.15 -24.52
CA ALA A 85 1.13 29.23 -24.17
C ALA A 85 0.41 30.58 -24.09
N LEU A 86 -0.43 30.88 -25.09
CA LEU A 86 -1.25 32.09 -25.12
C LEU A 86 -2.24 32.13 -23.96
N ALA A 87 -2.93 31.02 -23.68
CA ALA A 87 -3.84 30.94 -22.54
C ALA A 87 -3.10 31.25 -21.22
N ARG A 88 -1.86 30.77 -21.07
CA ARG A 88 -1.03 31.04 -19.88
C ARG A 88 -0.53 32.48 -19.80
N SER A 89 -0.25 33.13 -20.92
CA SER A 89 0.17 34.55 -20.91
C SER A 89 -0.97 35.49 -20.53
N LEU A 90 -2.21 35.10 -20.84
CA LEU A 90 -3.42 35.83 -20.51
C LEU A 90 -4.01 35.48 -19.12
N GLU A 91 -3.40 34.52 -18.40
CA GLU A 91 -3.86 34.15 -17.05
C GLU A 91 -3.78 35.33 -16.08
N THR A 92 -4.85 35.54 -15.32
CA THR A 92 -4.82 36.41 -14.14
C THR A 92 -3.94 35.81 -13.04
N SER A 93 -3.56 36.63 -12.06
CA SER A 93 -2.78 36.17 -10.90
C SER A 93 -3.48 35.02 -10.15
N GLU A 94 -4.80 35.13 -9.93
CA GLU A 94 -5.59 34.10 -9.24
C GLU A 94 -5.65 32.78 -10.02
N GLN A 95 -5.91 32.84 -11.33
CA GLN A 95 -5.92 31.67 -12.20
C GLN A 95 -4.57 30.96 -12.20
N ARG A 96 -3.48 31.75 -12.25
CA ARG A 96 -2.11 31.24 -12.17
C ARG A 96 -1.85 30.54 -10.84
N GLN A 97 -2.25 31.13 -9.71
CA GLN A 97 -2.11 30.54 -8.38
C GLN A 97 -2.91 29.23 -8.26
N ALA A 98 -4.17 29.21 -8.71
CA ALA A 98 -5.02 28.02 -8.70
C ALA A 98 -4.40 26.88 -9.54
N ARG A 99 -3.88 27.18 -10.74
CA ARG A 99 -3.18 26.20 -11.58
C ARG A 99 -1.93 25.65 -10.89
N GLN A 100 -1.11 26.52 -10.29
CA GLN A 100 0.09 26.09 -9.56
C GLN A 100 -0.26 25.21 -8.36
N GLN A 101 -1.28 25.57 -7.58
CA GLN A 101 -1.74 24.78 -6.45
C GLN A 101 -2.25 23.41 -6.89
N ARG A 102 -3.05 23.34 -7.96
CA ARG A 102 -3.51 22.06 -8.55
C ARG A 102 -2.35 21.19 -8.99
N ASN A 103 -1.32 21.79 -9.60
CA ASN A 103 -0.10 21.08 -9.98
C ASN A 103 0.69 20.56 -8.77
N ARG A 104 0.78 21.33 -7.68
CA ARG A 104 1.41 20.90 -6.42
C ARG A 104 0.67 19.70 -5.83
N ILE A 105 -0.66 19.79 -5.68
CA ILE A 105 -1.50 18.70 -5.16
C ILE A 105 -1.33 17.44 -6.00
N ARG A 106 -1.42 17.54 -7.34
CA ARG A 106 -1.23 16.40 -8.25
C ARG A 106 0.14 15.76 -8.07
N ARG A 107 1.22 16.55 -8.05
CA ARG A 107 2.59 16.04 -7.86
C ARG A 107 2.75 15.33 -6.52
N THR A 108 2.22 15.90 -5.45
CA THR A 108 2.26 15.28 -4.11
C THR A 108 1.47 13.99 -4.08
N GLN A 109 0.28 13.95 -4.68
CA GLN A 109 -0.55 12.75 -4.76
C GLN A 109 0.14 11.65 -5.55
N THR A 110 0.75 11.95 -6.70
CA THR A 110 1.50 10.96 -7.50
C THR A 110 2.69 10.38 -6.73
N ARG A 111 3.43 11.21 -5.97
CA ARG A 111 4.51 10.69 -5.11
C ARG A 111 3.96 9.78 -4.03
N ARG A 112 2.88 10.19 -3.36
CA ARG A 112 2.22 9.35 -2.35
C ARG A 112 1.76 8.01 -2.93
N THR A 113 1.16 7.99 -4.13
CA THR A 113 0.72 6.74 -4.77
C THR A 113 1.88 5.80 -5.12
N ILE A 114 3.03 6.36 -5.53
CA ILE A 114 4.26 5.58 -5.75
C ILE A 114 4.73 4.98 -4.42
N HIS A 115 4.61 5.71 -3.31
CA HIS A 115 5.02 5.23 -1.99
C HIS A 115 4.01 4.32 -1.29
N THR A 116 2.74 4.29 -1.70
CA THR A 116 1.73 3.35 -1.18
C THR A 116 1.76 2.00 -1.88
N TYR A 117 2.36 1.94 -3.08
CA TYR A 117 2.46 0.73 -3.87
C TYR A 117 3.94 0.40 -4.01
N LEU A 118 4.46 -0.52 -3.20
CA LEU A 118 5.87 -0.99 -3.28
C LEU A 118 6.22 -1.72 -4.60
N ASN A 119 5.39 -1.56 -5.64
CA ASN A 119 5.63 -2.09 -6.97
C ASN A 119 6.98 -1.57 -7.46
N LEU A 120 7.89 -2.51 -7.74
CA LEU A 120 9.22 -2.25 -8.26
C LEU A 120 10.17 -1.50 -7.29
N CYS A 121 9.79 -1.29 -6.02
CA CYS A 121 10.69 -0.71 -5.02
C CYS A 121 11.94 -1.56 -4.76
N GLY A 122 11.91 -2.86 -5.11
CA GLY A 122 13.09 -3.72 -5.10
C GLY A 122 14.24 -3.24 -5.99
N PHE A 123 13.95 -2.43 -7.03
CA PHE A 123 14.96 -1.87 -7.93
C PHE A 123 15.35 -0.42 -7.61
N ASN A 124 14.62 0.25 -6.71
CA ASN A 124 14.82 1.65 -6.35
C ASN A 124 14.77 1.80 -4.82
N TYR A 125 15.79 1.27 -4.14
CA TYR A 125 15.91 1.38 -2.70
C TYR A 125 16.16 2.84 -2.28
N ASN A 126 15.39 3.33 -1.31
CA ASN A 126 15.57 4.63 -0.70
C ASN A 126 15.95 4.48 0.79
N PRO A 127 17.20 4.77 1.20
CA PRO A 127 17.65 4.58 2.58
C PRO A 127 16.97 5.51 3.59
N LEU A 128 16.31 6.58 3.14
CA LEU A 128 15.58 7.50 4.02
C LEU A 128 14.15 7.03 4.32
N TYR A 129 13.69 5.95 3.69
CA TYR A 129 12.36 5.42 3.89
C TYR A 129 12.36 4.24 4.87
N ASN A 130 11.58 4.34 5.95
CA ASN A 130 11.43 3.24 6.90
C ASN A 130 10.40 2.22 6.39
N TYR A 131 10.88 1.27 5.59
CA TYR A 131 10.06 0.21 4.99
C TYR A 131 9.36 -0.69 6.01
N SER A 132 9.89 -0.84 7.22
CA SER A 132 9.30 -1.67 8.28
C SER A 132 7.94 -1.15 8.76
N LEU A 133 7.66 0.14 8.58
CA LEU A 133 6.38 0.76 8.93
C LEU A 133 5.36 0.73 7.78
N HIS A 134 5.73 0.21 6.60
CA HIS A 134 4.85 0.25 5.44
C HIS A 134 3.70 -0.76 5.61
N PRO A 135 2.42 -0.38 5.39
CA PRO A 135 1.26 -1.24 5.62
C PRO A 135 1.28 -2.58 4.86
N SER A 136 1.96 -2.63 3.71
CA SER A 136 2.12 -3.86 2.91
C SER A 136 3.38 -4.68 3.23
N VAL A 137 4.28 -4.19 4.10
CA VAL A 137 5.48 -4.92 4.53
C VAL A 137 5.16 -5.64 5.83
N ILE A 138 4.38 -6.70 5.69
CA ILE A 138 4.09 -7.60 6.81
C ILE A 138 5.06 -8.77 6.71
N ILE A 139 6.24 -8.63 7.31
CA ILE A 139 7.15 -9.75 7.51
C ILE A 139 6.56 -10.56 8.66
N GLY A 140 5.93 -11.70 8.33
CA GLY A 140 5.31 -12.59 9.32
C GLY A 140 6.31 -13.18 10.31
N LYS A 141 5.84 -13.88 11.35
CA LYS A 141 6.72 -14.63 12.25
C LYS A 141 7.35 -15.82 11.51
N MET A 142 8.59 -16.15 11.88
CA MET A 142 9.30 -17.32 11.37
C MET A 142 8.96 -18.54 12.24
N ASP A 143 7.74 -19.06 12.13
CA ASP A 143 7.22 -20.10 13.03
C ASP A 143 7.02 -21.46 12.32
N LYS A 144 7.15 -21.50 11.00
CA LYS A 144 6.96 -22.71 10.21
C LYS A 144 8.20 -23.58 10.27
N LYS A 145 8.06 -24.79 10.80
CA LYS A 145 9.12 -25.82 10.80
C LYS A 145 8.97 -26.72 9.57
N PRO A 146 9.96 -26.81 8.66
CA PRO A 146 9.94 -27.72 7.52
C PRO A 146 10.04 -29.19 7.96
N THR A 147 9.53 -30.10 7.15
CA THR A 147 9.53 -31.55 7.43
C THR A 147 10.93 -32.15 7.55
N TYR A 148 11.89 -31.66 6.75
CA TYR A 148 13.23 -32.26 6.60
C TYR A 148 14.35 -31.40 7.22
N CYS A 149 14.00 -30.32 7.92
CA CYS A 149 14.98 -29.39 8.45
C CYS A 149 14.55 -28.90 9.82
N GLY A 150 15.49 -28.85 10.77
CA GLY A 150 15.26 -28.22 12.08
C GLY A 150 15.16 -26.68 12.03
N ALA A 151 15.27 -26.08 10.84
CA ALA A 151 15.22 -24.64 10.67
C ALA A 151 13.80 -24.10 10.85
N GLN A 152 13.71 -22.81 11.12
CA GLN A 152 12.45 -22.06 11.01
C GLN A 152 12.41 -21.38 9.63
N LYS A 153 11.20 -21.21 9.07
CA LYS A 153 10.96 -20.47 7.83
C LYS A 153 9.72 -19.59 7.91
N PHE A 154 9.60 -18.64 6.99
CA PHE A 154 8.40 -17.81 6.89
C PHE A 154 7.25 -18.56 6.21
N LYS A 155 6.02 -18.12 6.48
CA LYS A 155 4.79 -18.77 5.97
C LYS A 155 4.75 -18.89 4.43
N ASN A 156 5.19 -17.85 3.72
CA ASN A 156 5.11 -17.70 2.26
C ASN A 156 6.42 -18.01 1.54
N GLU A 157 7.34 -18.67 2.22
CA GLU A 157 8.65 -19.02 1.69
C GLU A 157 8.59 -20.23 0.75
N THR A 158 9.51 -20.27 -0.22
CA THR A 158 9.68 -21.43 -1.12
C THR A 158 9.94 -22.70 -0.31
N PRO A 159 9.35 -23.85 -0.68
CA PRO A 159 9.43 -25.10 0.09
C PRO A 159 10.84 -25.52 0.49
N ASP A 160 11.84 -25.27 -0.37
CA ASP A 160 13.20 -25.82 -0.28
C ASP A 160 14.23 -24.85 0.36
N MET A 161 13.80 -23.68 0.82
CA MET A 161 14.71 -22.71 1.45
C MET A 161 14.54 -22.74 2.98
N CYS A 162 15.65 -22.95 3.69
CA CYS A 162 15.73 -22.99 5.16
C CYS A 162 16.80 -21.99 5.63
N TYR A 163 16.50 -21.14 6.62
CA TYR A 163 17.34 -19.95 6.88
C TYR A 163 18.03 -19.95 8.24
N ALA A 164 17.32 -20.30 9.32
CA ALA A 164 17.86 -20.12 10.67
C ALA A 164 18.05 -21.46 11.40
N GLY A 165 19.31 -21.79 11.73
CA GLY A 165 19.69 -22.75 12.76
C GLY A 165 19.37 -24.23 12.52
N GLY A 166 18.89 -24.60 11.32
CA GLY A 166 18.55 -25.99 11.01
C GLY A 166 19.71 -26.77 10.43
N LYS A 167 20.04 -27.90 11.05
CA LYS A 167 20.72 -28.99 10.34
C LYS A 167 19.69 -29.72 9.49
N VAL A 168 20.01 -29.98 8.21
CA VAL A 168 19.17 -30.80 7.33
C VAL A 168 19.15 -32.21 7.90
N LYS A 169 17.94 -32.70 8.22
CA LYS A 169 17.72 -34.09 8.57
C LYS A 169 17.33 -34.81 7.29
N LEU A 170 18.32 -35.33 6.58
CA LEU A 170 18.06 -36.22 5.45
C LEU A 170 17.39 -37.50 5.99
N PRO A 171 16.38 -38.05 5.30
CA PRO A 171 15.89 -39.39 5.60
C PRO A 171 17.08 -40.37 5.61
N ASP A 172 17.01 -41.40 6.45
CA ASP A 172 17.99 -42.47 6.42
C ASP A 172 18.06 -43.02 4.99
N LEU A 173 19.22 -42.86 4.36
CA LEU A 173 19.46 -43.40 3.05
C LEU A 173 19.39 -44.92 3.18
N ARG A 174 18.41 -45.53 2.49
CA ARG A 174 18.33 -47.00 2.41
C ARG A 174 19.69 -47.50 1.92
N SER A 175 20.18 -48.56 2.56
CA SER A 175 21.37 -49.23 2.06
C SER A 175 21.14 -49.62 0.60
N PRO A 176 22.10 -49.34 -0.30
CA PRO A 176 21.95 -49.71 -1.70
C PRO A 176 21.70 -51.23 -1.82
N PRO A 177 20.88 -51.68 -2.78
CA PRO A 177 20.66 -53.11 -2.99
C PRO A 177 21.95 -53.80 -3.46
N LYS A 178 22.13 -55.10 -3.18
CA LYS A 178 23.19 -55.89 -3.81
C LYS A 178 22.93 -55.96 -5.33
N PRO A 179 23.94 -55.79 -6.21
CA PRO A 179 25.38 -55.82 -5.94
C PRO A 179 26.03 -54.45 -5.64
N LEU A 180 25.29 -53.34 -5.74
CA LEU A 180 25.85 -51.99 -5.54
C LEU A 180 26.45 -51.81 -4.15
N LEU A 181 25.85 -52.39 -3.11
CA LEU A 181 26.43 -52.36 -1.76
C LEU A 181 27.85 -52.94 -1.72
N THR A 182 28.07 -54.07 -2.39
CA THR A 182 29.37 -54.75 -2.44
C THR A 182 30.41 -53.95 -3.21
N LEU A 183 29.98 -53.25 -4.26
CA LEU A 183 30.84 -52.37 -5.06
C LEU A 183 31.22 -51.09 -4.31
N VAL A 184 30.30 -50.53 -3.52
CA VAL A 184 30.51 -49.30 -2.73
C VAL A 184 31.27 -49.57 -1.42
N SER A 185 31.21 -50.79 -0.88
CA SER A 185 31.76 -51.15 0.44
C SER A 185 33.29 -51.24 0.53
N GLY A 186 34.03 -51.39 -0.58
CA GLY A 186 35.49 -51.58 -0.53
C GLY A 186 35.95 -53.00 -0.19
N GLU A 187 35.04 -53.93 0.11
CA GLU A 187 35.39 -55.23 0.71
C GLU A 187 35.79 -56.32 -0.30
N THR A 188 35.64 -56.07 -1.61
CA THR A 188 35.91 -57.07 -2.67
C THR A 188 36.84 -56.52 -3.74
N SER A 189 37.55 -57.42 -4.45
CA SER A 189 38.39 -57.04 -5.60
C SER A 189 37.62 -56.33 -6.72
N GLN A 190 36.31 -56.55 -6.81
CA GLN A 190 35.40 -55.85 -7.73
C GLN A 190 35.16 -54.38 -7.32
N SER A 191 35.35 -54.03 -6.05
CA SER A 191 35.18 -52.67 -5.55
C SER A 191 36.31 -51.72 -6.00
N ASN A 192 37.52 -52.26 -6.25
CA ASN A 192 38.68 -51.48 -6.68
C ASN A 192 38.51 -50.79 -8.04
N ASN A 193 37.59 -51.28 -8.88
CA ASN A 193 37.33 -50.72 -10.21
C ASN A 193 36.05 -49.84 -10.25
N PHE A 194 35.40 -49.64 -9.10
CA PHE A 194 34.10 -48.94 -9.03
C PHE A 194 34.22 -47.44 -8.72
N PHE A 195 35.36 -47.01 -8.15
CA PHE A 195 35.64 -45.60 -7.82
C PHE A 195 36.76 -45.03 -8.69
#